data_AF-A0A414L730-F1
#
_entry.id   AF-A0A414L730-F1
#
_cell.length_a   1.000
_cell.length_b   1.000
_cell.length_c   1.000
_cell.angle_alpha   90.00
_cell.angle_beta   90.00
_cell.angle_gamma   90.00
#
_symmetry.space_group_name_H-M   'P 1'
#
loop_
_entity.id
_entity.type
_entity.pdbx_description
1 polymer ?
#
loop_
_entity_poly.entity_id
_entity_poly.type
_entity_poly.pdbx_seq_one_letter_code
_entity_poly.pdbx_strand_id
1 'polypeptide(L)'
;MKLSQASLSLLEKTIRQAVSKYICGCEQTIVTDIHLQANQNSGELSIFDDDDEDLACITVEEWMTYGGDDFYESAERILSTLLNNMKNGGDFDRLTILKPYSFVLVDEEKETVAELLLMDDDTLLVNEELLKGLDEELDSFLKELLEK
;
A
#
# COMPACT_ATOMS: atom_id res chain seq x y z
N MET A 1 -8.68 12.33 -6.25
CA MET A 1 -7.35 12.61 -6.87
C MET A 1 -7.08 11.76 -8.12
N LYS A 2 -6.33 12.28 -9.11
CA LYS A 2 -5.87 11.52 -10.30
C LYS A 2 -4.37 11.77 -10.54
N LEU A 3 -3.58 10.69 -10.53
CA LEU A 3 -2.14 10.76 -10.80
C LEU A 3 -1.81 10.37 -12.25
N SER A 4 -0.72 10.91 -12.78
CA SER A 4 -0.16 10.47 -14.05
C SER A 4 0.45 9.07 -13.94
N GLN A 5 0.60 8.40 -15.08
CA GLN A 5 1.30 7.11 -15.15
C GLN A 5 2.78 7.22 -14.72
N ALA A 6 3.39 8.39 -14.93
CA ALA A 6 4.75 8.67 -14.50
C ALA A 6 4.85 8.68 -12.97
N SER A 7 3.94 9.40 -12.30
CA SER A 7 3.88 9.47 -10.84
C SER A 7 3.55 8.11 -10.21
N LEU A 8 2.61 7.36 -10.78
CA LEU A 8 2.30 5.98 -10.34
C LEU A 8 3.52 5.06 -10.47
N SER A 9 4.24 5.10 -11.60
CA SER A 9 5.48 4.31 -11.79
C SER A 9 6.57 4.71 -10.81
N LEU A 10 6.63 5.99 -10.44
CA LEU A 10 7.63 6.52 -9.52
C LEU A 10 7.33 6.12 -8.07
N LEU A 11 6.06 6.15 -7.67
CA LEU A 11 5.57 5.60 -6.40
C LEU A 11 5.93 4.11 -6.28
N GLU A 12 5.60 3.30 -7.30
CA GLU A 12 5.93 1.86 -7.31
C GLU A 12 7.43 1.60 -7.15
N LYS A 13 8.27 2.36 -7.89
CA LYS A 13 9.73 2.25 -7.77
C LYS A 13 10.23 2.64 -6.38
N THR A 14 9.66 3.67 -5.79
CA THR A 14 10.05 4.17 -4.47
C THR A 14 9.70 3.17 -3.37
N ILE A 15 8.51 2.57 -3.42
CA ILE A 15 8.12 1.51 -2.49
C ILE A 15 9.02 0.29 -2.69
N ARG A 16 9.29 -0.11 -3.93
CA ARG A 16 10.22 -1.21 -4.23
C ARG A 16 11.63 -0.94 -3.67
N GLN A 17 12.10 0.31 -3.77
CA GLN A 17 13.37 0.73 -3.18
C GLN A 17 13.33 0.62 -1.64
N ALA A 18 12.27 1.09 -0.99
CA ALA A 18 12.12 1.00 0.45
C ALA A 18 12.15 -0.46 0.94
N VAL A 19 11.29 -1.33 0.37
CA VAL A 19 11.22 -2.73 0.81
C VAL A 19 12.48 -3.53 0.48
N SER A 20 13.29 -3.10 -0.49
CA SER A 20 14.55 -3.78 -0.83
C SER A 20 15.56 -3.83 0.33
N LYS A 21 15.40 -2.94 1.33
CA LYS A 21 16.18 -2.95 2.58
C LYS A 21 15.94 -4.21 3.41
N TYR A 22 14.78 -4.84 3.24
CA TYR A 22 14.35 -6.04 3.96
C TYR A 22 14.55 -7.32 3.16
N ILE A 23 15.35 -7.29 2.09
CA ILE A 23 15.78 -8.48 1.36
C ILE A 23 17.16 -8.89 1.90
N CYS A 24 17.22 -9.59 3.05
CA CYS A 24 18.47 -10.11 3.63
C CYS A 24 18.57 -11.63 3.38
N GLY A 25 19.74 -12.13 3.00
CA GLY A 25 20.03 -13.58 2.94
C GLY A 25 20.36 -14.19 4.31
N CYS A 26 19.90 -13.56 5.37
CA CYS A 26 20.37 -13.70 6.74
C CYS A 26 19.25 -14.35 7.56
N GLU A 27 19.55 -15.28 8.47
CA GLU A 27 18.53 -15.98 9.28
C GLU A 27 17.78 -15.07 10.27
N GLN A 28 18.06 -13.76 10.28
CA GLN A 28 17.38 -12.80 11.14
C GLN A 28 16.10 -12.31 10.48
N THR A 29 14.96 -12.67 11.08
CA THR A 29 13.66 -12.09 10.78
C THR A 29 13.55 -10.72 11.44
N ILE A 30 13.18 -9.71 10.66
CA ILE A 30 13.01 -8.32 11.08
C ILE A 30 11.58 -8.13 11.56
N VAL A 31 11.35 -7.42 12.66
CA VAL A 31 9.99 -7.11 13.15
C VAL A 31 9.77 -5.62 12.96
N THR A 32 8.96 -5.26 11.97
CA THR A 32 8.62 -3.86 11.66
C THR A 32 7.39 -3.83 10.76
N ASP A 33 6.55 -2.81 10.93
CA ASP A 33 5.64 -2.33 9.89
C ASP A 33 6.37 -1.33 8.97
N ILE A 34 5.71 -0.93 7.89
CA ILE A 34 6.22 0.03 6.92
C ILE A 34 5.26 1.21 6.84
N HIS A 35 5.71 2.37 7.28
CA HIS A 35 4.93 3.59 7.29
C HIS A 35 5.11 4.37 5.99
N LEU A 36 4.00 4.84 5.43
CA LEU A 36 3.92 5.72 4.27
C LEU A 36 3.29 7.03 4.72
N GLN A 37 4.06 8.11 4.75
CA GLN A 37 3.56 9.45 5.06
C GLN A 37 3.36 10.24 3.78
N ALA A 38 2.10 10.53 3.45
CA ALA A 38 1.75 11.38 2.32
C ALA A 38 1.52 12.82 2.79
N ASN A 39 2.27 13.76 2.23
CA ASN A 39 2.17 15.18 2.54
C ASN A 39 1.62 15.97 1.35
N GLN A 40 0.41 16.53 1.49
CA GLN A 40 -0.22 17.32 0.43
C GLN A 40 0.51 18.66 0.19
N ASN A 41 1.04 19.27 1.25
CA ASN A 41 1.66 20.58 1.20
C ASN A 41 3.01 20.56 0.45
N SER A 42 3.83 19.54 0.69
CA SER A 42 5.14 19.36 0.05
C SER A 42 5.08 18.45 -1.19
N GLY A 43 4.01 17.68 -1.35
CA GLY A 43 3.89 16.62 -2.34
C GLY A 43 4.77 15.41 -2.04
N GLU A 44 5.37 15.33 -0.85
CA GLU A 44 6.30 14.25 -0.50
C GLU A 44 5.55 12.99 -0.05
N LEU A 45 6.01 11.83 -0.54
CA LEU A 45 5.78 10.55 0.10
C LEU A 45 7.08 10.10 0.76
N SER A 46 7.07 10.05 2.08
CA SER A 46 8.17 9.52 2.89
C SER A 46 7.82 8.12 3.37
N ILE A 47 8.77 7.19 3.25
CA ILE A 47 8.61 5.79 3.64
C ILE A 47 9.66 5.48 4.71
N PHE A 48 9.21 5.00 5.86
CA PHE A 48 10.05 4.70 7.02
C PHE A 48 9.56 3.45 7.75
N ASP A 49 10.37 2.94 8.65
CA ASP A 49 10.06 1.77 9.48
C ASP A 49 9.46 2.17 10.84
N ASP A 50 9.22 1.21 11.74
CA ASP A 50 8.61 1.50 13.05
C ASP A 50 9.52 2.27 14.01
N ASP A 51 10.84 2.21 13.76
CA ASP A 51 11.85 2.93 14.51
C ASP A 51 12.12 4.33 13.90
N ASP A 52 11.27 4.79 12.98
CA ASP A 52 11.38 6.04 12.24
C ASP A 52 12.65 6.14 11.36
N GLU A 53 13.25 5.03 10.92
CA GLU A 53 14.36 5.03 9.97
C GLU A 53 13.86 5.25 8.53
N ASP A 54 14.36 6.28 7.87
CA ASP A 54 14.01 6.60 6.49
C ASP A 54 14.47 5.51 5.50
N LEU A 55 13.51 4.93 4.78
CA LEU A 55 13.76 3.88 3.78
C LEU A 55 13.84 4.46 2.36
N ALA A 56 12.92 5.36 2.02
CA ALA A 56 12.88 6.06 0.74
C ALA A 56 11.97 7.30 0.80
N CYS A 57 12.17 8.25 -0.11
CA CYS A 57 11.32 9.42 -0.26
C CYS A 57 11.15 9.77 -1.74
N ILE A 58 10.01 10.35 -2.09
CA ILE A 58 9.73 10.84 -3.44
C ILE A 58 8.77 12.04 -3.43
N THR A 59 8.88 12.91 -4.44
CA THR A 59 7.92 14.01 -4.66
C THR A 59 6.91 13.66 -5.75
N VAL A 60 5.63 13.88 -5.46
CA VAL A 60 4.47 13.72 -6.36
C VAL A 60 3.85 15.10 -6.60
N GLU A 61 4.18 15.71 -7.73
CA GLU A 61 3.74 17.06 -8.09
C GLU A 61 2.21 17.24 -8.08
N GLU A 62 1.47 16.19 -8.45
CA GLU A 62 0.00 16.25 -8.48
C GLU A 62 -0.63 16.40 -7.09
N TRP A 63 0.07 16.04 -6.00
CA TRP A 63 -0.44 16.19 -4.64
C TRP A 63 -0.49 17.66 -4.22
N MET A 64 0.55 18.44 -4.53
CA MET A 64 0.62 19.88 -4.22
C MET A 64 -0.46 20.70 -4.92
N THR A 65 -0.92 20.23 -6.09
CA THR A 65 -1.95 20.91 -6.88
C THR A 65 -3.35 20.33 -6.63
N TYR A 66 -3.48 19.31 -5.78
CA TYR A 66 -4.76 18.71 -5.44
C TYR A 66 -5.55 19.63 -4.51
N GLY A 67 -6.72 20.08 -4.97
CA GLY A 67 -7.58 21.00 -4.22
C GLY A 67 -8.80 20.34 -3.55
N GLY A 68 -8.89 19.01 -3.55
CA GLY A 68 -9.95 18.27 -2.85
C GLY A 68 -9.66 18.19 -1.35
N ASP A 69 -10.73 18.11 -0.55
CA ASP A 69 -10.68 17.88 0.90
C ASP A 69 -10.54 16.39 1.27
N ASP A 70 -10.66 15.49 0.29
CA ASP A 70 -10.53 14.04 0.38
C ASP A 70 -9.10 13.53 0.10
N PHE A 71 -8.06 14.33 0.40
CA PHE A 71 -6.68 13.99 0.05
C PHE A 71 -6.26 12.61 0.57
N TYR A 72 -6.46 12.37 1.86
CA TYR A 72 -6.08 11.11 2.51
C TYR A 72 -6.91 9.92 2.02
N GLU A 73 -8.22 10.06 1.84
CA GLU A 73 -9.08 9.01 1.24
C GLU A 73 -8.60 8.65 -0.18
N SER A 74 -8.28 9.68 -0.96
CA SER A 74 -7.74 9.50 -2.32
C SER A 74 -6.35 8.86 -2.32
N ALA A 75 -5.46 9.24 -1.39
CA ALA A 75 -4.12 8.70 -1.24
C ALA A 75 -4.16 7.23 -0.79
N GLU A 76 -4.99 6.91 0.20
CA GLU A 76 -5.26 5.56 0.67
C GLU A 76 -5.65 4.66 -0.49
N ARG A 77 -6.70 5.01 -1.25
CA ARG A 77 -7.15 4.20 -2.39
C ARG A 77 -6.04 3.93 -3.41
N ILE A 78 -5.26 4.96 -3.75
CA ILE A 78 -4.19 4.84 -4.74
C ILE A 78 -3.06 3.95 -4.22
N LEU A 79 -2.59 4.19 -2.99
CA LEU A 79 -1.48 3.45 -2.39
C LEU A 79 -1.88 2.00 -2.09
N SER A 80 -3.09 1.75 -1.56
CA SER A 80 -3.64 0.41 -1.38
C SER A 80 -3.73 -0.35 -2.68
N THR A 81 -4.20 0.28 -3.77
CA THR A 81 -4.26 -0.37 -5.10
C THR A 81 -2.85 -0.75 -5.59
N LEU A 82 -1.89 0.16 -5.44
CA LEU A 82 -0.52 -0.06 -5.88
C LEU A 82 0.17 -1.16 -5.08
N LEU A 83 0.04 -1.14 -3.75
CA LEU A 83 0.57 -2.17 -2.86
C LEU A 83 -0.05 -3.55 -3.13
N ASN A 84 -1.36 -3.63 -3.36
CA ASN A 84 -2.01 -4.88 -3.74
C ASN A 84 -1.51 -5.41 -5.08
N ASN A 85 -1.30 -4.54 -6.08
CA ASN A 85 -0.72 -4.95 -7.36
C ASN A 85 0.72 -5.47 -7.20
N MET A 86 1.53 -4.83 -6.35
CA MET A 86 2.90 -5.29 -6.03
C MET A 86 2.89 -6.63 -5.28
N LYS A 87 1.99 -6.80 -4.31
CA LYS A 87 1.77 -8.08 -3.61
C LYS A 87 1.41 -9.19 -4.61
N ASN A 88 0.43 -8.94 -5.47
CA ASN A 88 0.01 -9.90 -6.50
C ASN A 88 1.11 -10.18 -7.55
N GLY A 89 2.01 -9.23 -7.76
CA GLY A 89 3.20 -9.37 -8.60
C GLY A 89 4.36 -10.11 -7.94
N GLY A 90 4.28 -10.45 -6.65
CA GLY A 90 5.32 -11.14 -5.89
C GLY A 90 6.48 -10.25 -5.43
N ASP A 91 6.33 -8.91 -5.48
CA ASP A 91 7.37 -7.98 -5.04
C ASP A 91 7.73 -8.15 -3.55
N PHE A 92 6.81 -8.71 -2.74
CA PHE A 92 6.97 -8.87 -1.29
C PHE A 92 7.31 -10.30 -0.82
N ASP A 93 7.41 -11.27 -1.75
CA ASP A 93 7.58 -12.70 -1.41
C ASP A 93 8.92 -13.01 -0.73
N ARG A 94 9.92 -12.16 -0.95
CA ARG A 94 11.30 -12.36 -0.50
C ARG A 94 11.69 -11.47 0.69
N LEU A 95 10.73 -10.71 1.23
CA LEU A 95 10.99 -9.86 2.39
C LEU A 95 11.20 -10.74 3.62
N THR A 96 12.23 -10.45 4.39
CA THR A 96 12.56 -11.15 5.65
C THR A 96 11.93 -10.47 6.86
N ILE A 97 10.75 -9.87 6.69
CA ILE A 97 9.96 -9.27 7.75
C ILE A 97 9.06 -10.36 8.35
N LEU A 98 9.01 -10.44 9.68
CA LEU A 98 8.18 -11.36 10.44
C LEU A 98 6.71 -10.98 10.24
N LYS A 99 5.91 -11.93 9.77
CA LYS A 99 4.46 -11.76 9.63
C LYS A 99 3.73 -11.97 10.98
N PRO A 100 2.59 -11.29 11.20
CA PRO A 100 2.02 -10.27 10.33
C PRO A 100 2.78 -8.96 10.42
N TYR A 101 2.92 -8.27 9.28
CA TYR A 101 3.34 -6.88 9.22
C TYR A 101 2.45 -6.12 8.24
N SER A 102 2.40 -4.80 8.38
CA SER A 102 1.49 -3.93 7.65
C SER A 102 2.23 -2.83 6.89
N PHE A 103 1.59 -2.35 5.84
CA PHE A 103 1.89 -1.05 5.24
C PHE A 103 0.84 -0.07 5.74
N VAL A 104 1.27 1.00 6.40
CA VAL A 104 0.38 1.92 7.12
C VAL A 104 0.50 3.32 6.52
N LEU A 105 -0.63 3.91 6.14
CA LEU A 105 -0.71 5.33 5.80
C LEU A 105 -0.78 6.16 7.08
N VAL A 106 0.09 7.15 7.18
CA VAL A 106 0.10 8.10 8.30
C VAL A 106 0.02 9.54 7.79
N ASP A 107 -0.47 10.43 8.65
CA ASP A 107 -0.53 11.86 8.37
C ASP A 107 0.78 12.59 8.72
N GLU A 108 0.78 13.93 8.62
CA GLU A 108 1.94 14.77 8.94
C GLU A 108 2.39 14.68 10.40
N GLU A 109 1.49 14.32 11.33
CA GLU A 109 1.76 14.13 12.76
C GLU A 109 2.16 12.67 13.08
N LYS A 110 2.29 11.83 12.04
CA LYS A 110 2.50 10.38 12.11
C LYS A 110 1.35 9.63 12.80
N GLU A 111 0.16 10.22 12.86
CA GLU A 111 -1.03 9.50 13.28
C GLU A 111 -1.49 8.56 12.16
N THR A 112 -1.92 7.35 12.54
CA THR A 112 -2.44 6.37 11.58
C THR A 112 -3.71 6.88 10.94
N VAL A 113 -3.68 6.98 9.61
CA VAL A 113 -4.84 7.27 8.78
C VAL A 113 -5.54 5.96 8.41
N ALA A 114 -4.79 4.99 7.89
CA ALA A 114 -5.34 3.72 7.41
C ALA A 114 -4.26 2.62 7.34
N GLU A 115 -4.68 1.37 7.55
CA GLU A 115 -3.89 0.20 7.15
C GLU A 115 -4.12 -0.06 5.65
N LEU A 116 -3.07 0.06 4.84
CA LEU A 116 -3.15 -0.06 3.39
C LEU A 116 -3.09 -1.51 2.90
N LEU A 117 -2.25 -2.30 3.56
CA LEU A 117 -2.03 -3.70 3.22
C LEU A 117 -1.50 -4.47 4.44
N LEU A 118 -2.12 -5.60 4.74
CA LEU A 118 -1.62 -6.57 5.70
C LEU A 118 -0.93 -7.73 4.99
N MET A 119 0.28 -8.04 5.45
CA MET A 119 1.07 -9.19 5.03
C MET A 119 1.03 -10.24 6.12
N ASP A 120 0.05 -11.13 6.02
CA ASP A 120 -0.14 -12.29 6.90
C ASP A 120 -0.17 -13.58 6.08
N ASP A 121 0.12 -14.72 6.72
CA ASP A 121 0.06 -16.04 6.07
C ASP A 121 -1.39 -16.58 6.00
N ASP A 122 -2.28 -16.10 6.87
CA ASP A 122 -3.61 -16.69 7.08
C ASP A 122 -4.79 -15.72 6.81
N THR A 123 -4.56 -14.45 6.47
CA THR A 123 -5.65 -13.48 6.22
C THR A 123 -5.60 -12.81 4.84
N LEU A 124 -6.71 -12.92 4.10
CA LEU A 124 -7.00 -12.09 2.94
C LEU A 124 -7.55 -10.76 3.45
N LEU A 125 -6.78 -9.67 3.31
CA LEU A 125 -7.30 -8.33 3.53
C LEU A 125 -8.25 -7.98 2.38
N VAL A 126 -9.55 -7.88 2.66
CA VAL A 126 -10.55 -7.47 1.66
C VAL A 126 -10.89 -6.01 1.92
N ASN A 127 -10.54 -5.11 0.99
CA ASN A 127 -10.99 -3.72 1.09
C ASN A 127 -12.47 -3.61 0.66
N GLU A 128 -13.15 -2.54 1.08
CA GLU A 128 -14.57 -2.31 0.72
C GLU A 128 -14.79 -2.07 -0.78
N GLU A 129 -13.77 -1.61 -1.53
CA GLU A 129 -13.86 -1.45 -2.99
C GLU A 129 -13.72 -2.77 -3.78
N LEU A 130 -12.95 -3.76 -3.29
CA LEU A 130 -12.87 -5.11 -3.86
C LEU A 130 -14.14 -5.92 -3.53
N LEU A 131 -14.74 -5.70 -2.35
CA LEU A 131 -16.04 -6.28 -1.99
C LEU A 131 -17.16 -5.85 -2.95
N LYS A 132 -17.14 -4.62 -3.46
CA LYS A 132 -18.16 -4.12 -4.38
C LYS A 132 -18.23 -4.86 -5.72
N GLY A 133 -17.14 -5.50 -6.15
CA GLY A 133 -17.14 -6.38 -7.33
C GLY A 133 -17.33 -7.86 -6.99
N LEU A 134 -17.02 -8.26 -5.76
CA LEU A 134 -17.09 -9.64 -5.30
C LEU A 134 -18.54 -10.15 -5.23
N ASP A 135 -19.50 -9.31 -4.82
CA ASP A 135 -20.92 -9.68 -4.77
C ASP A 135 -21.47 -10.04 -6.15
N GLU A 136 -21.12 -9.28 -7.20
CA GLU A 136 -21.59 -9.54 -8.57
C GLU A 136 -20.96 -10.82 -9.15
N GLU A 137 -19.68 -11.07 -8.87
CA GLU A 137 -19.00 -12.30 -9.28
C GLU A 137 -19.48 -13.54 -8.51
N LEU A 138 -19.77 -13.41 -7.21
CA LEU A 138 -20.35 -14.48 -6.36
C LEU A 138 -21.77 -14.83 -6.81
N ASP A 139 -22.61 -13.84 -7.09
CA ASP A 139 -23.97 -14.06 -7.58
C ASP A 139 -23.97 -14.76 -8.95
N SER A 140 -23.06 -14.36 -9.84
CA SER A 140 -22.89 -15.03 -11.13
C SER A 140 -22.40 -16.47 -10.97
N PHE A 141 -21.44 -16.71 -10.07
CA PHE A 141 -20.92 -18.05 -9.78
C PHE A 141 -21.98 -18.98 -9.17
N LEU A 142 -22.76 -18.49 -8.20
CA LEU A 142 -23.86 -19.26 -7.59
C LEU A 142 -24.94 -19.62 -8.61
N LYS A 143 -25.24 -18.70 -9.54
CA LYS A 143 -26.22 -18.93 -10.59
C LYS A 143 -25.78 -20.01 -11.58
N GLU A 144 -24.52 -20.00 -12.00
CA GLU A 144 -23.95 -21.06 -12.85
C GLU A 144 -23.92 -22.43 -12.16
N LEU A 145 -23.80 -22.46 -10.83
CA LEU A 145 -23.83 -23.68 -10.02
C LEU A 145 -25.24 -24.27 -9.86
N LEU A 146 -26.25 -23.41 -9.80
CA LEU A 146 -27.67 -23.78 -9.69
C LEU A 146 -28.31 -24.11 -11.05
N GLU A 147 -27.71 -23.66 -12.15
CA GLU A 147 -28.13 -23.96 -13.53
C GLU A 147 -27.50 -25.26 -14.09
N LYS A 148 -26.84 -26.07 -13.24
CA LYS A 148 -26.37 -27.43 -13.56
C LYS A 148 -27.14 -28.54 -12.87
#